data_AF-A0A2E8PRX5-F1
#
_entry.id   AF-A0A2E8PRX5-F1
#
_cell.length_a   1.000
_cell.length_b   1.000
_cell.length_c   1.000
_cell.angle_alpha   90.00
_cell.angle_beta   90.00
_cell.angle_gamma   90.00
#
_symmetry.space_group_name_H-M   'P 1'
#
loop_
_entity.id
_entity.type
_entity.pdbx_description
1 polymer ?
#
loop_
_entity_poly.entity_id
_entity_poly.type
_entity_poly.pdbx_seq_one_letter_code
_entity_poly.pdbx_strand_id
1 'polypeptide(L)'
;MHPVDRRARGGFMESNSAWKSVYRVHLMLLERFLLQKKSSLESEHTVYLSGMLARHLDREYQQQIEDLLFEDVDELDSTIRKHDPYLGQNAPIVTLSRINGEHLTVAIAFERLKGHSETLNLQSAIPSRCFGVAAFYSREAGNRQLSRIFGYFHHHHKLILDLLTDYLSFLDRDADLLPDNIPEELWQKFGREKNLRNEKKEWWEARGIDLKSKEGISKEEVMRILDLGGMN
;
A
#
# COMPACT_ATOMS: atom_id res chain seq x y z
N MET A 1 -13.48 0.55 20.77
CA MET A 1 -13.65 1.66 19.80
C MET A 1 -12.30 2.33 19.68
N HIS A 2 -11.58 2.15 18.57
CA HIS A 2 -10.18 2.59 18.44
C HIS A 2 -10.11 4.12 18.27
N PRO A 3 -9.13 4.83 18.83
CA PRO A 3 -8.95 6.27 18.59
C PRO A 3 -8.79 6.63 17.10
N VAL A 4 -8.29 5.71 16.27
CA VAL A 4 -8.20 5.83 14.80
C VAL A 4 -9.56 6.03 14.13
N ASP A 5 -10.64 5.47 14.70
CA ASP A 5 -12.02 5.62 14.18
C ASP A 5 -12.58 7.03 14.37
N ARG A 6 -12.02 7.84 15.29
CA ARG A 6 -12.58 9.15 15.65
C ARG A 6 -12.28 10.24 14.61
N ARG A 7 -11.14 10.19 13.92
CA ARG A 7 -10.77 11.18 12.89
C ARG A 7 -11.28 10.85 11.48
N ALA A 8 -11.61 9.59 11.19
CA ALA A 8 -12.14 9.17 9.88
C ALA A 8 -13.58 9.62 9.61
N ARG A 9 -14.29 10.20 10.59
CA ARG A 9 -15.72 10.58 10.50
C ARG A 9 -15.97 12.08 10.30
N GLY A 10 -14.92 12.90 10.16
CA GLY A 10 -15.06 14.34 9.99
C GLY A 10 -15.32 14.78 8.53
N GLY A 11 -16.57 14.71 8.08
CA GLY A 11 -17.20 15.68 7.16
C GLY A 11 -16.86 15.68 5.66
N PHE A 12 -17.87 15.32 4.86
CA PHE A 12 -18.15 15.69 3.46
C PHE A 12 -17.15 15.30 2.33
N MET A 13 -17.40 14.15 1.68
CA MET A 13 -17.79 14.08 0.25
C MET A 13 -18.06 12.62 -0.17
N GLU A 14 -19.06 12.46 -1.03
CA GLU A 14 -19.63 11.20 -1.51
C GLU A 14 -18.63 10.32 -2.29
N SER A 15 -18.73 9.00 -2.08
CA SER A 15 -18.29 7.92 -2.97
C SER A 15 -16.89 8.04 -3.60
N ASN A 16 -15.85 7.75 -2.81
CA ASN A 16 -14.55 7.30 -3.34
C ASN A 16 -13.79 6.53 -2.25
N SER A 17 -13.92 5.19 -2.23
CA SER A 17 -13.20 4.19 -1.39
C SER A 17 -12.43 4.79 -0.18
N ALA A 18 -12.97 4.62 1.03
CA ALA A 18 -12.54 5.30 2.25
C ALA A 18 -11.01 5.30 2.48
N TRP A 19 -10.29 4.23 2.13
CA TRP A 19 -8.84 4.12 2.28
C TRP A 19 -8.05 5.18 1.50
N LYS A 20 -8.52 5.67 0.36
CA LYS A 20 -7.80 6.71 -0.42
C LYS A 20 -7.77 8.04 0.33
N SER A 21 -8.83 8.35 1.07
CA SER A 21 -8.89 9.55 1.92
C SER A 21 -7.98 9.40 3.15
N VAL A 22 -7.98 8.22 3.77
CA VAL A 22 -7.20 7.87 4.97
C VAL A 22 -5.70 7.69 4.67
N TYR A 23 -5.36 7.28 3.44
CA TYR A 23 -3.99 7.13 2.96
C TYR A 23 -3.16 8.41 3.06
N ARG A 24 -3.70 9.55 2.60
CA ARG A 24 -2.98 10.83 2.64
C ARG A 24 -2.65 11.23 4.07
N VAL A 25 -3.60 11.01 4.98
CA VAL A 25 -3.42 11.29 6.41
C VAL A 25 -2.31 10.41 6.99
N HIS A 26 -2.33 9.11 6.74
CA HIS A 26 -1.28 8.22 7.23
C HIS A 26 0.09 8.48 6.63
N LEU A 27 0.17 8.87 5.36
CA LEU A 27 1.44 9.24 4.73
C LEU A 27 2.08 10.44 5.46
N MET A 28 1.27 11.47 5.72
CA MET A 28 1.72 12.66 6.44
C MET A 28 2.12 12.36 7.88
N LEU A 29 1.31 11.58 8.61
CA LEU A 29 1.58 11.22 10.00
C LEU A 29 2.81 10.32 10.13
N LEU A 30 2.97 9.33 9.24
CA LEU A 30 4.13 8.44 9.24
C LEU A 30 5.42 9.23 8.99
N GLU A 31 5.42 10.14 8.03
CA GLU A 31 6.59 10.94 7.73
C GLU A 31 6.96 11.89 8.87
N ARG A 32 5.98 12.49 9.54
CA ARG A 32 6.24 13.27 10.78
C ARG A 32 6.84 12.40 11.88
N PHE A 33 6.31 11.21 12.07
CA PHE A 33 6.84 10.23 13.02
C PHE A 33 8.30 9.86 12.70
N LEU A 34 8.62 9.61 11.42
CA LEU A 34 9.97 9.29 10.97
C LEU A 34 10.94 10.46 11.20
N LEU A 35 10.52 11.69 10.88
CA LEU A 35 11.29 12.90 11.15
C LEU A 35 11.62 13.06 12.64
N GLN A 36 10.65 12.86 13.53
CA GLN A 36 10.87 12.92 14.99
C GLN A 36 11.87 11.87 15.48
N LYS A 37 11.83 10.67 14.90
CA LYS A 37 12.76 9.57 15.20
C LYS A 37 14.14 9.75 14.56
N LYS A 38 14.37 10.80 13.76
CA LYS A 38 15.56 10.97 12.90
C LYS A 38 15.83 9.73 12.04
N SER A 39 14.76 9.07 11.61
CA SER A 39 14.80 7.89 10.74
C SER A 39 14.29 8.29 9.37
N SER A 40 14.75 7.60 8.31
CA SER A 40 14.28 7.86 6.95
C SER A 40 14.06 6.56 6.19
N LEU A 41 12.87 6.41 5.63
CA LEU A 41 12.60 5.48 4.54
C LEU A 41 12.64 6.25 3.21
N GLU A 42 13.03 5.58 2.13
CA GLU A 42 12.84 6.11 0.78
C GLU A 42 11.35 6.34 0.50
N SER A 43 11.04 7.35 -0.31
CA SER A 43 9.67 7.80 -0.55
C SER A 43 8.73 6.69 -1.00
N GLU A 44 9.19 5.78 -1.87
CA GLU A 44 8.36 4.67 -2.36
C GLU A 44 7.98 3.67 -1.26
N HIS A 45 8.87 3.41 -0.30
CA HIS A 45 8.62 2.52 0.82
C HIS A 45 7.67 3.16 1.84
N THR A 46 7.82 4.46 2.13
CA THR A 46 6.86 5.19 2.97
C THR A 46 5.47 5.19 2.33
N VAL A 47 5.37 5.52 1.04
CA VAL A 47 4.12 5.52 0.28
C VAL A 47 3.46 4.15 0.36
N TYR A 48 4.23 3.08 0.13
CA TYR A 48 3.71 1.74 0.18
C TYR A 48 3.23 1.35 1.59
N LEU A 49 4.04 1.62 2.64
CA LEU A 49 3.69 1.34 4.04
C LEU A 49 2.41 2.07 4.47
N SER A 50 2.29 3.34 4.11
CA SER A 50 1.10 4.17 4.39
C SER A 50 -0.13 3.63 3.68
N GLY A 51 0.03 3.21 2.42
CA GLY A 51 -1.04 2.59 1.65
C GLY A 51 -1.49 1.25 2.24
N MET A 52 -0.54 0.43 2.69
CA MET A 52 -0.79 -0.85 3.34
C MET A 52 -1.64 -0.67 4.61
N LEU A 53 -1.25 0.26 5.49
CA LEU A 53 -2.02 0.55 6.70
C LEU A 53 -3.41 1.10 6.38
N ALA A 54 -3.51 2.06 5.47
CA ALA A 54 -4.80 2.67 5.11
C ALA A 54 -5.79 1.65 4.52
N ARG A 55 -5.30 0.71 3.71
CA ARG A 55 -6.10 -0.41 3.21
C ARG A 55 -6.53 -1.37 4.32
N HIS A 56 -5.62 -1.67 5.25
CA HIS A 56 -5.94 -2.55 6.38
C HIS A 56 -7.05 -1.99 7.28
N LEU A 57 -7.08 -0.66 7.46
CA LEU A 57 -8.08 0.02 8.27
C LEU A 57 -9.44 0.23 7.56
N ASP A 58 -9.49 0.02 6.24
CA ASP A 58 -10.72 0.18 5.46
C ASP A 58 -11.53 -1.12 5.47
N ARG A 59 -12.74 -1.04 6.05
CA ARG A 59 -13.68 -2.17 6.17
C ARG A 59 -14.16 -2.70 4.83
N GLU A 60 -14.41 -1.83 3.86
CA GLU A 60 -14.83 -2.23 2.52
C GLU A 60 -13.71 -3.01 1.84
N TYR A 61 -12.46 -2.53 1.97
CA TYR A 61 -11.31 -3.26 1.47
C TYR A 61 -11.11 -4.60 2.18
N GLN A 62 -11.28 -4.66 3.51
CA GLN A 62 -11.18 -5.92 4.25
C GLN A 62 -12.22 -6.95 3.78
N GLN A 63 -13.46 -6.53 3.53
CA GLN A 63 -14.50 -7.42 2.99
C GLN A 63 -14.16 -7.93 1.59
N GLN A 64 -13.55 -7.09 0.73
CA GLN A 64 -13.17 -7.49 -0.63
C GLN A 64 -12.04 -8.52 -0.67
N ILE A 65 -11.17 -8.55 0.34
CA ILE A 65 -10.01 -9.44 0.37
C ILE A 65 -10.22 -10.69 1.23
N GLU A 66 -11.35 -10.82 1.93
CA GLU A 66 -11.60 -11.90 2.89
C GLU A 66 -11.40 -13.29 2.26
N ASP A 67 -11.98 -13.52 1.08
CA ASP A 67 -11.86 -14.77 0.32
C ASP A 67 -10.44 -15.01 -0.27
N LEU A 68 -9.54 -14.04 -0.14
CA LEU A 68 -8.18 -14.08 -0.67
C LEU A 68 -7.14 -14.30 0.43
N LEU A 69 -7.55 -14.28 1.70
CA LEU A 69 -6.68 -14.51 2.84
C LEU A 69 -6.45 -16.01 3.03
N PHE A 70 -5.20 -16.39 3.27
CA PHE A 70 -4.84 -17.78 3.54
C PHE A 70 -5.27 -18.17 4.96
N GLU A 71 -5.87 -19.34 5.10
CA GLU A 71 -6.14 -19.95 6.40
C GLU A 71 -4.87 -20.61 6.98
N ASP A 72 -4.00 -21.13 6.10
CA ASP A 72 -2.71 -21.73 6.46
C ASP A 72 -1.54 -21.37 5.53
N VAL A 73 -0.31 -21.76 5.92
CA VAL A 73 0.91 -21.48 5.15
C VAL A 73 1.04 -22.33 3.89
N ASP A 74 0.42 -23.51 3.87
CA ASP A 74 0.50 -24.47 2.78
C ASP A 74 -0.30 -23.98 1.56
N GLU A 75 -1.28 -23.11 1.76
CA GLU A 75 -2.02 -22.41 0.70
C GLU A 75 -1.14 -21.53 -0.20
N LEU A 76 -0.08 -20.92 0.34
CA LEU A 76 0.86 -20.14 -0.48
C LEU A 76 1.58 -21.06 -1.47
N ASP A 77 2.02 -22.24 -1.02
CA ASP A 77 2.68 -23.22 -1.88
C ASP A 77 1.72 -23.86 -2.88
N SER A 78 0.48 -24.12 -2.46
CA SER A 78 -0.61 -24.57 -3.34
C SER A 78 -0.89 -23.54 -4.45
N THR A 79 -0.95 -22.26 -4.10
CA THR A 79 -1.15 -21.15 -5.05
C THR A 79 -0.03 -21.11 -6.08
N ILE A 80 1.22 -21.19 -5.66
CA ILE A 80 2.38 -21.22 -6.56
C ILE A 80 2.31 -22.44 -7.50
N ARG A 81 1.94 -23.63 -7.00
CA ARG A 81 1.84 -24.85 -7.81
C ARG A 81 0.70 -24.81 -8.82
N LYS A 82 -0.44 -24.20 -8.48
CA LYS A 82 -1.61 -24.06 -9.38
C LYS A 82 -1.35 -23.12 -10.54
N HIS A 83 -0.48 -22.14 -10.34
CA HIS A 83 -0.14 -21.12 -11.31
C HIS A 83 1.28 -21.37 -11.82
N ASP A 84 1.41 -22.27 -12.79
CA ASP A 84 2.67 -22.58 -13.46
C ASP A 84 3.30 -21.27 -14.00
N PRO A 85 4.61 -21.02 -13.84
CA PRO A 85 5.23 -19.74 -14.17
C PRO A 85 5.34 -19.54 -15.68
N TYR A 86 4.24 -19.17 -16.32
CA TYR A 86 4.19 -18.70 -17.70
C TYR A 86 3.98 -17.18 -17.71
N LEU A 87 4.75 -16.49 -18.59
CA LEU A 87 4.65 -15.05 -18.84
C LEU A 87 3.19 -14.65 -19.08
N GLY A 88 2.63 -13.86 -18.15
CA GLY A 88 1.25 -13.35 -18.21
C GLY A 88 0.27 -13.94 -17.19
N GLN A 89 0.58 -15.07 -16.55
CA GLN A 89 -0.27 -15.70 -15.52
C GLN A 89 0.20 -15.48 -14.09
N ASN A 90 1.22 -14.63 -13.88
CA ASN A 90 1.81 -14.38 -12.56
C ASN A 90 0.99 -13.41 -11.69
N ALA A 91 0.00 -12.72 -12.28
CA ALA A 91 -0.79 -11.70 -11.59
C ALA A 91 -1.59 -12.22 -10.37
N PRO A 92 -2.22 -13.40 -10.40
CA PRO A 92 -2.84 -14.02 -9.23
C PRO A 92 -1.85 -14.29 -8.09
N ILE A 93 -0.67 -14.86 -8.39
CA ILE A 93 0.36 -15.15 -7.37
C ILE A 93 0.82 -13.86 -6.70
N VAL A 94 1.15 -12.83 -7.50
CA VAL A 94 1.57 -11.52 -6.97
C VAL A 94 0.45 -10.91 -6.13
N THR A 95 -0.80 -10.99 -6.59
CA THR A 95 -1.95 -10.38 -5.90
C THR A 95 -2.21 -11.06 -4.56
N LEU A 96 -2.33 -12.39 -4.54
CA LEU A 96 -2.57 -13.18 -3.33
C LEU A 96 -1.43 -13.02 -2.33
N SER A 97 -0.18 -13.14 -2.80
CA SER A 97 0.99 -12.98 -1.92
C SER A 97 1.07 -11.56 -1.36
N ARG A 98 0.81 -10.53 -2.17
CA ARG A 98 0.79 -9.15 -1.69
C ARG A 98 -0.29 -8.94 -0.64
N ILE A 99 -1.53 -9.35 -0.89
CA ILE A 99 -2.66 -9.17 0.02
C ILE A 99 -2.39 -9.84 1.36
N ASN A 100 -1.95 -11.09 1.35
CA ASN A 100 -1.62 -11.83 2.57
C ASN A 100 -0.42 -11.23 3.31
N GLY A 101 0.64 -10.87 2.59
CA GLY A 101 1.80 -10.19 3.17
C GLY A 101 1.41 -8.88 3.84
N GLU A 102 0.62 -8.05 3.17
CA GLU A 102 0.11 -6.78 3.71
C GLU A 102 -0.76 -7.00 4.95
N HIS A 103 -1.79 -7.85 4.85
CA HIS A 103 -2.75 -8.09 5.92
C HIS A 103 -2.08 -8.65 7.18
N LEU A 104 -1.27 -9.72 7.04
CA LEU A 104 -0.60 -10.37 8.16
C LEU A 104 0.43 -9.44 8.82
N THR A 105 1.17 -8.64 8.04
CA THR A 105 2.14 -7.69 8.59
C THR A 105 1.47 -6.70 9.54
N VAL A 106 0.33 -6.13 9.12
CA VAL A 106 -0.39 -5.14 9.91
C VAL A 106 -1.09 -5.80 11.10
N ALA A 107 -1.72 -6.97 10.91
CA ALA A 107 -2.35 -7.72 11.99
C ALA A 107 -1.34 -8.08 13.11
N ILE A 108 -0.15 -8.57 12.74
CA ILE A 108 0.93 -8.87 13.69
C ILE A 108 1.36 -7.61 14.46
N ALA A 109 1.45 -6.46 13.80
CA ALA A 109 1.81 -5.20 14.46
C ALA A 109 0.74 -4.74 15.48
N PHE A 110 -0.55 -4.92 15.16
CA PHE A 110 -1.63 -4.65 16.12
C PHE A 110 -1.62 -5.60 17.31
N GLU A 111 -1.34 -6.88 17.10
CA GLU A 111 -1.23 -7.86 18.19
C GLU A 111 0.00 -7.58 19.08
N ARG A 112 1.15 -7.20 18.49
CA ARG A 112 2.32 -6.74 19.25
C ARG A 112 1.99 -5.55 20.16
N LEU A 113 1.18 -4.59 19.69
CA LEU A 113 0.76 -3.44 20.49
C LEU A 113 -0.07 -3.83 21.72
N LYS A 114 -0.89 -4.90 21.63
CA LYS A 114 -1.72 -5.41 22.73
C LYS A 114 -0.94 -6.20 23.79
N GLY A 115 0.36 -6.44 23.56
CA GLY A 115 1.29 -6.92 24.58
C GLY A 115 1.35 -8.44 24.80
N HIS A 116 0.85 -9.30 23.90
CA HIS A 116 0.93 -10.78 24.04
C HIS A 116 1.17 -11.53 22.72
N SER A 117 2.10 -12.51 22.74
CA SER A 117 1.90 -13.95 22.41
C SER A 117 3.10 -14.60 21.70
N GLU A 118 3.59 -15.74 22.22
CA GLU A 118 4.59 -16.61 21.57
C GLU A 118 4.16 -17.11 20.18
N THR A 119 2.85 -17.16 19.91
CA THR A 119 2.28 -17.52 18.59
C THR A 119 2.68 -16.54 17.48
N LEU A 120 2.99 -15.28 17.82
CA LEU A 120 3.44 -14.25 16.88
C LEU A 120 4.81 -14.56 16.26
N ASN A 121 5.69 -15.30 16.95
CA ASN A 121 7.01 -15.61 16.42
C ASN A 121 6.93 -16.54 15.21
N LEU A 122 6.04 -17.53 15.23
CA LEU A 122 5.83 -18.46 14.11
C LEU A 122 5.16 -17.76 12.91
N GLN A 123 4.18 -16.89 13.17
CA GLN A 123 3.50 -16.16 12.10
C GLN A 123 4.35 -15.05 11.48
N SER A 124 5.36 -14.53 12.18
CA SER A 124 6.21 -13.43 11.69
C SER A 124 7.04 -13.74 10.44
N ALA A 125 7.27 -15.02 10.12
CA ALA A 125 8.00 -15.42 8.92
C ALA A 125 7.14 -15.43 7.64
N ILE A 126 5.83 -15.62 7.78
CA ILE A 126 4.89 -15.80 6.66
C ILE A 126 4.78 -14.52 5.81
N PRO A 127 4.59 -13.32 6.38
CA PRO A 127 4.47 -12.12 5.55
C PRO A 127 5.75 -11.82 4.77
N SER A 128 6.93 -12.02 5.37
CA SER A 128 8.20 -11.88 4.66
C SER A 128 8.26 -12.82 3.44
N ARG A 129 7.89 -14.10 3.60
CA ARG A 129 7.84 -15.06 2.48
C ARG A 129 6.88 -14.60 1.38
N CYS A 130 5.70 -14.13 1.76
CA CYS A 130 4.71 -13.59 0.82
C CYS A 130 5.26 -12.41 0.01
N PHE A 131 5.96 -11.46 0.66
CA PHE A 131 6.62 -10.37 -0.06
C PHE A 131 7.75 -10.87 -0.97
N GLY A 132 8.50 -11.89 -0.57
CA GLY A 132 9.53 -12.50 -1.41
C GLY A 132 8.96 -13.10 -2.70
N VAL A 133 7.86 -13.84 -2.58
CA VAL A 133 7.11 -14.39 -3.72
C VAL A 133 6.57 -13.27 -4.60
N ALA A 134 5.90 -12.26 -4.02
CA ALA A 134 5.40 -11.12 -4.77
C ALA A 134 6.53 -10.37 -5.51
N ALA A 135 7.70 -10.21 -4.89
CA ALA A 135 8.87 -9.56 -5.48
C ALA A 135 9.43 -10.33 -6.68
N PHE A 136 9.58 -11.65 -6.53
CA PHE A 136 10.06 -12.54 -7.59
C PHE A 136 9.10 -12.51 -8.79
N TYR A 137 7.82 -12.79 -8.57
CA TYR A 137 6.86 -12.86 -9.66
C TYR A 137 6.56 -11.49 -10.30
N SER A 138 6.69 -10.39 -9.56
CA SER A 138 6.64 -9.03 -10.14
C SER A 138 7.82 -8.77 -11.07
N ARG A 139 9.01 -9.27 -10.73
CA ARG A 139 10.20 -9.16 -11.59
C ARG A 139 10.00 -9.93 -12.89
N GLU A 140 9.53 -11.17 -12.81
CA GLU A 140 9.27 -12.03 -13.96
C GLU A 140 8.16 -11.46 -14.87
N ALA A 141 7.20 -10.72 -14.29
CA ALA A 141 6.20 -9.97 -15.04
C ALA A 141 6.71 -8.64 -15.63
N GLY A 142 8.00 -8.31 -15.48
CA GLY A 142 8.61 -7.07 -15.98
C GLY A 142 8.37 -5.84 -15.10
N ASN A 143 7.68 -5.96 -13.97
CA ASN A 143 7.39 -4.86 -13.05
C ASN A 143 8.53 -4.65 -12.04
N ARG A 144 9.61 -4.02 -12.50
CA ARG A 144 10.84 -3.81 -11.71
C ARG A 144 10.63 -2.93 -10.47
N GLN A 145 9.74 -1.93 -10.53
CA GLN A 145 9.50 -1.05 -9.40
C GLN A 145 8.76 -1.79 -8.27
N LEU A 146 7.66 -2.50 -8.59
CA LEU A 146 6.97 -3.32 -7.58
C LEU A 146 7.88 -4.40 -7.01
N SER A 147 8.71 -5.02 -7.85
CA SER A 147 9.70 -6.01 -7.38
C SER A 147 10.66 -5.42 -6.35
N ARG A 148 11.15 -4.18 -6.55
CA ARG A 148 12.02 -3.49 -5.58
C ARG A 148 11.30 -3.21 -4.27
N ILE A 149 10.09 -2.68 -4.32
CA ILE A 149 9.28 -2.38 -3.12
C ILE A 149 9.03 -3.66 -2.32
N PHE A 150 8.50 -4.72 -2.96
CA PHE A 150 8.26 -5.99 -2.26
C PHE A 150 9.56 -6.63 -1.78
N GLY A 151 10.63 -6.53 -2.56
CA GLY A 151 11.96 -6.97 -2.19
C GLY A 151 12.44 -6.29 -0.90
N TYR A 152 12.25 -4.97 -0.77
CA TYR A 152 12.59 -4.26 0.47
C TYR A 152 11.79 -4.79 1.67
N PHE A 153 10.47 -4.94 1.52
CA PHE A 153 9.60 -5.46 2.58
C PHE A 153 9.90 -6.91 2.97
N HIS A 154 10.40 -7.72 2.04
CA HIS A 154 10.89 -9.07 2.29
C HIS A 154 12.17 -9.06 3.14
N HIS A 155 13.23 -8.37 2.67
CA HIS A 155 14.56 -8.39 3.30
C HIS A 155 14.59 -7.62 4.63
N HIS A 156 13.81 -6.55 4.74
CA HIS A 156 13.75 -5.68 5.92
C HIS A 156 12.49 -5.91 6.76
N HIS A 157 11.87 -7.08 6.66
CA HIS A 157 10.56 -7.34 7.29
C HIS A 157 10.51 -7.04 8.79
N LYS A 158 11.54 -7.44 9.54
CA LYS A 158 11.64 -7.16 10.98
C LYS A 158 11.64 -5.64 11.26
N LEU A 159 12.44 -4.88 10.50
CA LEU A 159 12.48 -3.43 10.61
C LEU A 159 11.10 -2.81 10.31
N ILE A 160 10.43 -3.30 9.26
CA ILE A 160 9.08 -2.85 8.91
C ILE A 160 8.09 -3.11 10.04
N LEU A 161 8.11 -4.31 10.63
CA LEU A 161 7.23 -4.66 11.75
C LEU A 161 7.50 -3.79 12.98
N ASP A 162 8.76 -3.58 13.33
CA ASP A 162 9.14 -2.76 14.49
C ASP A 162 8.72 -1.30 14.28
N LEU A 163 8.99 -0.75 13.08
CA LEU A 163 8.59 0.60 12.70
C LEU A 163 7.07 0.78 12.66
N LEU A 164 6.33 -0.19 12.13
CA LEU A 164 4.86 -0.17 12.11
C LEU A 164 4.30 -0.26 13.53
N THR A 165 4.87 -1.10 14.40
CA THR A 165 4.44 -1.23 15.80
C THR A 165 4.66 0.08 16.57
N ASP A 166 5.85 0.68 16.44
CA ASP A 166 6.15 1.98 17.03
C ASP A 166 5.22 3.08 16.50
N TYR A 167 4.95 3.08 15.20
CA TYR A 167 4.05 4.04 14.58
C TYR A 167 2.60 3.87 15.06
N LEU A 168 2.11 2.63 15.20
CA LEU A 168 0.78 2.38 15.77
C LEU A 168 0.68 2.84 17.23
N SER A 169 1.75 2.64 18.02
CA SER A 169 1.84 3.16 19.39
C SER A 169 1.81 4.70 19.42
N PHE A 170 2.53 5.34 18.49
CA PHE A 170 2.49 6.79 18.28
C PHE A 170 1.09 7.28 17.91
N LEU A 171 0.37 6.57 17.04
CA LEU A 171 -0.99 6.92 16.65
C LEU A 171 -1.98 6.86 17.83
N ASP A 172 -1.76 5.94 18.77
CA ASP A 172 -2.62 5.78 19.96
C ASP A 172 -2.38 6.87 21.02
N ARG A 173 -1.14 7.38 21.11
CA ARG A 173 -0.72 8.29 22.19
C ARG A 173 -0.61 9.75 21.78
N ASP A 174 -0.03 10.01 20.62
CA ASP A 174 0.58 11.31 20.31
C ASP A 174 0.07 11.93 19.00
N ALA A 175 -0.68 11.20 18.17
CA ALA A 175 -1.17 11.72 16.88
C ALA A 175 -2.04 12.97 17.01
N ASP A 176 -2.74 13.13 18.13
CA ASP A 176 -3.57 14.32 18.40
C ASP A 176 -2.76 15.58 18.73
N LEU A 177 -1.47 15.43 19.04
CA LEU A 177 -0.59 16.51 19.49
C LEU A 177 0.21 17.15 18.34
N LEU A 178 0.10 16.61 17.12
CA LEU A 178 0.84 17.12 15.97
C LEU A 178 0.22 18.40 15.40
N PRO A 179 1.04 19.43 15.10
CA PRO A 179 0.55 20.67 14.50
C PRO A 179 0.16 20.47 13.03
N ASP A 180 -0.88 21.17 12.56
CA ASP A 180 -1.47 21.00 11.22
C ASP A 180 -0.54 21.44 10.06
N ASN A 181 0.48 22.23 10.33
CA ASN A 181 1.40 22.77 9.32
C ASN A 181 2.31 21.69 8.72
N ILE A 182 2.36 21.56 7.39
CA ILE A 182 3.24 20.60 6.70
C ILE A 182 4.71 21.06 6.85
N PRO A 183 5.61 20.23 7.40
CA PRO A 183 7.05 20.53 7.45
C PRO A 183 7.65 20.69 6.04
N GLU A 184 8.58 21.63 5.90
CA GLU A 184 9.25 21.95 4.62
C GLU A 184 10.00 20.73 4.06
N GLU A 185 10.58 19.90 4.93
CA GLU A 185 11.28 18.66 4.57
C GLU A 185 10.35 17.67 3.84
N LEU A 186 9.06 17.63 4.21
CA LEU A 186 8.07 16.77 3.56
C LEU A 186 7.68 17.33 2.19
N TRP A 187 7.59 18.66 2.06
CA TRP A 187 7.37 19.30 0.78
C TRP A 187 8.54 19.08 -0.18
N GLN A 188 9.78 19.06 0.31
CA GLN A 188 10.94 18.75 -0.53
C GLN A 188 10.98 17.28 -0.98
N LYS A 189 10.57 16.36 -0.09
CA LYS A 189 10.58 14.91 -0.36
C LYS A 189 9.48 14.46 -1.33
N PHE A 190 8.27 15.00 -1.20
CA PHE A 190 7.11 14.59 -2.02
C PHE A 190 6.62 15.67 -2.99
N GLY A 191 6.86 16.95 -2.70
CA GLY A 191 6.36 18.07 -3.51
C GLY A 191 7.21 18.38 -4.76
N ARG A 192 8.41 17.81 -4.88
CA ARG A 192 9.29 17.97 -6.06
C ARG A 192 9.25 16.81 -7.05
N GLU A 193 8.60 15.69 -6.68
CA GLU A 193 8.47 14.55 -7.60
C GLU A 193 7.47 14.89 -8.72
N LYS A 194 8.01 15.28 -9.89
CA LYS A 194 7.24 15.27 -11.14
C LYS A 194 6.85 13.84 -11.48
N ASN A 195 5.71 13.42 -10.95
CA ASN A 195 5.15 12.13 -11.31
C ASN A 195 4.47 12.28 -12.66
N LEU A 196 5.17 11.93 -13.74
CA LEU A 196 4.66 11.94 -15.12
C LEU A 196 3.28 11.26 -15.25
N ARG A 197 2.99 10.25 -14.41
CA ARG A 197 1.67 9.59 -14.38
C ARG A 197 0.60 10.48 -13.76
N ASN A 198 0.92 11.23 -12.70
CA ASN A 198 0.00 12.21 -12.11
C ASN A 198 -0.16 13.41 -13.03
N GLU A 199 0.91 13.94 -13.63
CA GLU A 199 0.84 15.03 -14.61
C GLU A 199 -0.02 14.62 -15.82
N LYS A 200 0.16 13.40 -16.34
CA LYS A 200 -0.64 12.89 -17.46
C LYS A 200 -2.10 12.67 -17.06
N LYS A 201 -2.35 12.21 -15.84
CA LYS A 201 -3.70 12.06 -15.29
C LYS A 201 -4.38 13.41 -15.09
N GLU A 202 -3.70 14.38 -14.50
CA GLU A 202 -4.19 15.76 -14.33
C GLU A 202 -4.41 16.45 -15.68
N TRP A 203 -3.53 16.20 -16.67
CA TRP A 203 -3.69 16.67 -18.05
C TRP A 203 -4.95 16.10 -18.73
N TRP A 204 -5.29 14.83 -18.46
CA TRP A 204 -6.51 14.19 -18.93
C TRP A 204 -7.75 14.74 -18.21
N GLU A 205 -7.68 14.86 -16.88
CA GLU A 205 -8.78 15.38 -16.05
C GLU A 205 -9.10 16.86 -16.39
N ALA A 206 -8.08 17.70 -16.59
CA ALA A 206 -8.24 19.10 -17.00
C ALA A 206 -8.89 19.26 -18.39
N ARG A 207 -8.83 18.22 -19.23
CA ARG A 207 -9.47 18.18 -20.55
C ARG A 207 -10.82 17.45 -20.55
N GLY A 208 -11.32 17.05 -19.37
CA GLY A 208 -12.58 16.31 -19.24
C GLY A 208 -12.54 14.91 -19.86
N ILE A 209 -11.35 14.34 -20.04
CA ILE A 209 -11.18 13.00 -20.60
C ILE A 209 -11.26 12.00 -19.45
N ASP A 210 -12.46 11.50 -19.18
CA ASP A 210 -12.68 10.38 -18.28
C ASP A 210 -12.69 9.06 -19.05
N LEU A 211 -11.59 8.31 -18.94
CA LEU A 211 -11.45 6.99 -19.54
C LEU A 211 -12.19 5.89 -18.76
N LYS A 212 -12.61 6.16 -17.50
CA LYS A 212 -13.26 5.15 -16.65
C LYS A 212 -14.76 5.06 -16.86
N SER A 213 -15.41 6.11 -17.34
CA SER A 213 -16.87 6.15 -17.58
C SER A 213 -17.30 5.76 -18.99
N LYS A 214 -16.35 5.48 -19.89
CA LYS A 214 -16.66 5.10 -21.28
C LYS A 214 -16.63 3.58 -21.44
N GLU A 215 -17.78 2.94 -21.24
CA GLU A 215 -17.99 1.57 -21.72
C GLU A 215 -17.96 1.55 -23.26
N GLY A 216 -17.22 0.60 -23.85
CA GLY A 216 -17.21 0.37 -25.30
C GLY A 216 -16.17 1.12 -26.14
N ILE A 217 -15.15 1.76 -25.54
CA ILE A 217 -14.04 2.34 -26.33
C ILE A 217 -13.27 1.24 -27.06
N SER A 218 -13.11 1.37 -28.38
CA SER A 218 -12.29 0.43 -29.17
C SER A 218 -10.80 0.59 -28.89
N LYS A 219 -10.01 -0.46 -29.15
CA LYS A 219 -8.56 -0.41 -28.98
C LYS A 219 -7.91 0.71 -29.81
N GLU A 220 -8.41 0.97 -31.03
CA GLU A 220 -7.94 2.08 -31.87
C GLU A 220 -8.26 3.46 -31.29
N GLU A 221 -9.35 3.56 -30.54
CA GLU A 221 -9.82 4.79 -29.95
C GLU A 221 -9.08 5.09 -28.62
N VAL A 222 -8.75 4.06 -27.84
CA VAL A 222 -7.78 4.17 -26.73
C VAL A 222 -6.42 4.62 -27.25
N MET A 223 -5.90 4.00 -28.33
CA MET A 223 -4.59 4.36 -28.88
C MET A 223 -4.58 5.81 -29.39
N ARG A 224 -5.64 6.27 -30.07
CA ARG A 224 -5.77 7.69 -30.47
C ARG A 224 -5.76 8.66 -29.27
N ILE A 225 -6.43 8.32 -28.17
CA ILE A 225 -6.44 9.15 -26.95
C ILE A 225 -5.07 9.16 -26.27
N LEU A 226 -4.36 8.02 -26.27
CA LEU A 226 -3.01 7.91 -25.71
C LEU A 226 -1.97 8.66 -26.54
N ASP A 227 -2.10 8.64 -27.87
CA ASP A 227 -1.22 9.35 -28.82
C ASP A 227 -1.41 10.87 -28.75
N LEU A 228 -2.64 11.35 -28.50
CA LEU A 228 -2.91 12.78 -28.24
C LEU A 228 -2.20 13.30 -26.98
N GLY A 229 -1.93 12.42 -26.00
CA GLY A 229 -1.14 12.74 -24.81
C GLY A 229 0.36 12.48 -24.95
N GLY A 230 0.84 12.19 -26.17
CA GLY A 230 2.25 11.89 -26.50
C GLY A 230 2.92 12.90 -27.42
N MET A 231 2.21 13.92 -27.91
CA MET A 231 2.82 15.04 -28.64
C MET A 231 3.41 16.04 -27.64
N ASN A 232 4.74 16.02 -27.51
CA ASN A 232 5.53 17.12 -26.97
C ASN A 232 5.45 18.34 -27.89
#